data_AF-A0A8I1HU69-F1
#
_entry.id   AF-A0A8I1HU69-F1
#
_cell.length_a   1.000
_cell.length_b   1.000
_cell.length_c   1.000
_cell.angle_alpha   90.00
_cell.angle_beta   90.00
_cell.angle_gamma   90.00
#
_symmetry.space_group_name_H-M   'P 1'
#
loop_
_entity.id
_entity.type
_entity.pdbx_description
1 polymer ?
#
loop_
_entity_poly.entity_id
_entity_poly.type
_entity_poly.pdbx_seq_one_letter_code
_entity_poly.pdbx_strand_id
1 'polypeptide(L)'
;MDKTAPISSTAQDARFIQAGVNAAFQDRIGEATDVEFNFLGPSAGDSEGSYATDQLVEVRVSSAQHVADFRGVRLAVIAAGTWHWTTAATEHFADLPQSSTATADIDRMVAYASLIVGTMPVLRAQQGEHVAIVAVDFHPYLDFRQTLLRGLQHSSAEADEKGPALALARYLDMESTEEEPYLHFSDGTTVRFEQASPEVHKISGITPGLAAARVLEDAFYLSTENQMFFQGSFPDATVELDVDKATATVSYRGGQMTANAVLIATISDEEFTWAWADPQLKDTAAARLAGNLARFGIDEAVPELVRPHLPLELARGHQLPHLALPILGIWTLAGTTLADARVGLVLLDAPQLHLPQPTPAATEATLAVPPPSWINADRARAAYGSFRGVEM
;
A
#
# COMPACT_ATOMS: atom_id res chain seq x y z
N MET A 1 -13.68 -1.93 -21.41
CA MET A 1 -12.96 -3.22 -21.24
C MET A 1 -12.92 -3.91 -22.59
N ASP A 2 -11.72 -4.30 -23.05
CA ASP A 2 -11.57 -5.11 -24.26
C ASP A 2 -12.05 -6.54 -23.95
N LYS A 3 -13.13 -6.96 -24.61
CA LYS A 3 -13.76 -8.28 -24.40
C LYS A 3 -13.04 -9.41 -25.17
N THR A 4 -11.98 -9.09 -25.91
CA THR A 4 -11.21 -10.06 -26.70
C THR A 4 -9.90 -10.48 -26.06
N ALA A 5 -9.44 -9.73 -25.05
CA ALA A 5 -8.26 -10.05 -24.27
C ALA A 5 -8.56 -11.19 -23.27
N PRO A 6 -7.57 -12.05 -22.93
CA PRO A 6 -7.74 -13.05 -21.88
C PRO A 6 -8.12 -12.41 -20.55
N ILE A 7 -9.05 -13.03 -19.81
CA ILE A 7 -9.58 -12.50 -18.54
C ILE A 7 -8.49 -12.24 -17.50
N SER A 8 -7.40 -13.01 -17.53
CA SER A 8 -6.24 -12.80 -16.67
C SER A 8 -5.53 -11.47 -16.95
N SER A 9 -5.38 -11.11 -18.23
CA SER A 9 -4.79 -9.83 -18.64
C SER A 9 -5.73 -8.68 -18.29
N THR A 10 -7.03 -8.85 -18.55
CA THR A 10 -8.04 -7.85 -18.20
C THR A 10 -8.11 -7.61 -16.69
N ALA A 11 -7.97 -8.65 -15.86
CA ALA A 11 -7.89 -8.53 -14.41
C ALA A 11 -6.62 -7.77 -13.96
N GLN A 12 -5.48 -8.06 -14.58
CA GLN A 12 -4.22 -7.38 -14.28
C GLN A 12 -4.30 -5.88 -14.58
N ASP A 13 -4.95 -5.50 -15.68
CA ASP A 13 -5.19 -4.10 -16.05
C ASP A 13 -6.25 -3.44 -15.15
N ALA A 14 -7.29 -4.16 -14.75
CA ALA A 14 -8.37 -3.61 -13.93
C ALA A 14 -7.99 -3.40 -12.46
N ARG A 15 -6.84 -3.89 -12.00
CA ARG A 15 -6.48 -3.91 -10.57
C ARG A 15 -6.45 -2.54 -9.90
N PHE A 16 -6.08 -1.46 -10.62
CA PHE A 16 -6.13 -0.10 -10.06
C PHE A 16 -7.57 0.39 -9.90
N ILE A 17 -8.43 0.11 -10.88
CA ILE A 17 -9.86 0.41 -10.80
C ILE A 17 -10.48 -0.32 -9.61
N GLN A 18 -10.21 -1.62 -9.49
CA GLN A 18 -10.72 -2.45 -8.40
C GLN A 18 -10.24 -1.96 -7.03
N ALA A 19 -8.97 -1.57 -6.91
CA ALA A 19 -8.44 -0.99 -5.67
C ALA A 19 -9.16 0.33 -5.31
N GLY A 20 -9.42 1.21 -6.28
CA GLY A 20 -10.19 2.44 -6.07
C GLY A 20 -11.64 2.18 -5.65
N VAL A 21 -12.34 1.28 -6.34
CA VAL A 21 -13.72 0.91 -6.03
C VAL A 21 -13.80 0.28 -4.62
N ASN A 22 -12.89 -0.63 -4.28
CA ASN A 22 -12.84 -1.26 -2.97
C ASN A 22 -12.53 -0.24 -1.86
N ALA A 23 -11.60 0.69 -2.09
CA ALA A 23 -11.30 1.75 -1.14
C ALA A 23 -12.52 2.68 -0.92
N ALA A 24 -13.17 3.11 -2.00
CA ALA A 24 -14.38 3.93 -1.91
C ALA A 24 -15.54 3.18 -1.23
N PHE A 25 -15.66 1.87 -1.46
CA PHE A 25 -16.64 1.04 -0.79
C PHE A 25 -16.33 0.94 0.72
N GLN A 26 -15.08 0.71 1.09
CA GLN A 26 -14.62 0.67 2.48
C GLN A 26 -14.85 2.01 3.19
N ASP A 27 -14.56 3.14 2.54
CA ASP A 27 -14.85 4.48 3.07
C ASP A 27 -16.36 4.71 3.25
N ARG A 28 -17.19 4.14 2.36
CA ARG A 28 -18.64 4.23 2.43
C ARG A 28 -19.23 3.42 3.59
N ILE A 29 -18.69 2.25 3.89
CA ILE A 29 -19.24 1.35 4.93
C ILE A 29 -18.55 1.51 6.30
N GLY A 30 -17.29 1.93 6.34
CA GLY A 30 -16.46 1.96 7.53
C GLY A 30 -16.02 0.56 8.00
N GLU A 31 -15.60 0.45 9.25
CA GLU A 31 -15.33 -0.86 9.85
C GLU A 31 -16.66 -1.61 10.08
N ALA A 32 -16.93 -2.61 9.24
CA ALA A 32 -18.15 -3.39 9.31
C ALA A 32 -18.17 -4.26 10.57
N THR A 33 -19.22 -4.08 11.37
CA THR A 33 -19.50 -4.87 12.58
C THR A 33 -20.43 -6.04 12.32
N ASP A 34 -21.30 -5.90 11.31
CA ASP A 34 -22.25 -6.93 10.90
C ASP A 34 -22.66 -6.75 9.43
N VAL A 35 -22.95 -7.85 8.74
CA VAL A 35 -23.42 -7.86 7.36
C VAL A 35 -24.56 -8.85 7.19
N GLU A 36 -25.76 -8.34 6.90
CA GLU A 36 -26.96 -9.15 6.67
C GLU A 36 -27.22 -9.29 5.16
N PHE A 37 -27.60 -10.49 4.74
CA PHE A 37 -27.94 -10.81 3.35
C PHE A 37 -29.36 -11.36 3.27
N ASN A 38 -30.21 -10.72 2.48
CA ASN A 38 -31.56 -11.18 2.18
C ASN A 38 -31.63 -11.62 0.71
N PHE A 39 -31.59 -12.93 0.48
CA PHE A 39 -31.69 -13.52 -0.86
C PHE A 39 -33.14 -13.54 -1.33
N LEU A 40 -33.41 -12.87 -2.44
CA LEU A 40 -34.75 -12.71 -2.98
C LEU A 40 -35.06 -13.84 -3.98
N GLY A 41 -36.22 -14.48 -3.80
CA GLY A 41 -36.66 -15.57 -4.66
C GLY A 41 -35.98 -16.92 -4.37
N PRO A 42 -36.24 -17.95 -5.18
CA PRO A 42 -35.74 -19.30 -4.95
C PRO A 42 -34.21 -19.35 -5.13
N SER A 43 -33.51 -20.01 -4.20
CA SER A 43 -32.06 -20.19 -4.29
C SER A 43 -31.64 -21.33 -5.23
N ALA A 44 -32.51 -22.34 -5.39
CA ALA A 44 -32.33 -23.47 -6.31
C ALA A 44 -32.78 -23.11 -7.72
N GLY A 45 -32.10 -23.66 -8.72
CA GLY A 45 -32.45 -23.51 -10.13
C GLY A 45 -33.45 -24.57 -10.60
N ASP A 46 -33.70 -24.58 -11.91
CA ASP A 46 -34.71 -25.45 -12.54
C ASP A 46 -34.32 -26.94 -12.60
N SER A 47 -33.06 -27.26 -12.31
CA SER A 47 -32.49 -28.62 -12.36
C SER A 47 -32.06 -29.07 -10.97
N GLU A 48 -32.13 -30.37 -10.70
CA GLU A 48 -31.69 -30.92 -9.43
C GLU A 48 -30.20 -30.63 -9.18
N GLY A 49 -29.90 -30.02 -8.03
CA GLY A 49 -28.54 -29.60 -7.67
C GLY A 49 -28.03 -28.33 -8.37
N SER A 50 -28.86 -27.63 -9.15
CA SER A 50 -28.50 -26.34 -9.73
C SER A 50 -28.95 -25.16 -8.86
N TYR A 51 -28.33 -24.01 -9.07
CA TYR A 51 -28.62 -22.76 -8.37
C TYR A 51 -29.31 -21.79 -9.31
N ALA A 52 -30.20 -20.95 -8.77
CA ALA A 52 -30.84 -19.90 -9.55
C ALA A 52 -29.82 -18.90 -10.12
N THR A 53 -29.94 -18.61 -11.40
CA THR A 53 -29.09 -17.62 -12.11
C THR A 53 -29.49 -16.21 -11.73
N ASP A 54 -28.51 -15.34 -11.48
CA ASP A 54 -28.68 -13.91 -11.19
C ASP A 54 -29.67 -13.63 -10.04
N GLN A 55 -29.60 -14.45 -8.98
CA GLN A 55 -30.44 -14.25 -7.79
C GLN A 55 -30.17 -12.88 -7.17
N LEU A 56 -31.22 -12.06 -7.03
CA LEU A 56 -31.13 -10.75 -6.39
C LEU A 56 -30.92 -10.90 -4.88
N VAL A 57 -30.14 -9.99 -4.31
CA VAL A 57 -29.80 -9.98 -2.89
C VAL A 57 -29.93 -8.55 -2.37
N GLU A 58 -30.55 -8.36 -1.21
CA GLU A 58 -30.42 -7.11 -0.45
C GLU A 58 -29.32 -7.31 0.59
N VAL A 59 -28.40 -6.34 0.67
CA VAL A 59 -27.24 -6.38 1.56
C VAL A 59 -27.33 -5.22 2.51
N ARG A 60 -27.29 -5.49 3.81
CA ARG A 60 -27.21 -4.47 4.86
C ARG A 60 -25.88 -4.59 5.57
N VAL A 61 -25.10 -3.51 5.54
CA VAL A 61 -23.82 -3.42 6.24
C VAL A 61 -23.97 -2.46 7.41
N SER A 62 -23.70 -2.95 8.62
CA SER A 62 -23.76 -2.16 9.85
C SER A 62 -22.34 -1.88 10.35
N SER A 63 -22.05 -0.62 10.66
CA SER A 63 -20.83 -0.19 11.35
C SER A 63 -21.17 0.47 12.68
N ALA A 64 -20.16 0.79 13.47
CA ALA A 64 -20.34 1.55 14.71
C ALA A 64 -20.94 2.95 14.48
N GLN A 65 -20.84 3.48 13.26
CA GLN A 65 -21.21 4.85 12.92
C GLN A 65 -22.54 4.96 12.17
N HIS A 66 -22.86 3.99 11.29
CA HIS A 66 -24.07 4.00 10.47
C HIS A 66 -24.42 2.62 9.91
N VAL A 67 -25.60 2.54 9.29
CA VAL A 67 -26.05 1.37 8.53
C VAL A 67 -26.18 1.78 7.06
N ALA A 68 -25.69 0.93 6.15
CA ALA A 68 -25.75 1.13 4.71
C ALA A 68 -26.44 -0.06 4.03
N ASP A 69 -27.50 0.22 3.28
CA ASP A 69 -28.27 -0.76 2.53
C ASP A 69 -27.89 -0.70 1.04
N PHE A 70 -27.70 -1.87 0.43
CA PHE A 70 -27.35 -2.04 -0.97
C PHE A 70 -28.20 -3.11 -1.63
N ARG A 71 -28.28 -3.05 -2.95
CA ARG A 71 -28.73 -4.17 -3.77
C ARG A 71 -27.53 -4.94 -4.27
N GLY A 72 -27.74 -6.20 -4.62
CA GLY A 72 -26.71 -7.04 -5.17
C GLY A 72 -27.27 -8.20 -5.96
N VAL A 73 -26.37 -8.96 -6.56
CA VAL A 73 -26.67 -10.15 -7.35
C VAL A 73 -25.69 -11.25 -7.01
N ARG A 74 -26.18 -12.48 -6.87
CA ARG A 74 -25.34 -13.66 -6.65
C ARG A 74 -24.68 -14.07 -7.98
N LEU A 75 -23.36 -13.95 -8.02
CA LEU A 75 -22.54 -14.29 -9.19
C LEU A 75 -22.12 -15.76 -9.21
N ALA A 76 -21.86 -16.33 -8.04
CA ALA A 76 -21.39 -17.69 -7.90
C ALA A 76 -21.76 -18.28 -6.54
N VAL A 77 -21.62 -19.60 -6.44
CA VAL A 77 -21.72 -20.37 -5.20
C VAL A 77 -20.49 -21.24 -5.05
N ILE A 78 -19.92 -21.25 -3.85
CA ILE A 78 -18.88 -22.21 -3.43
C ILE A 78 -19.58 -23.31 -2.64
N ALA A 79 -19.59 -24.52 -3.19
CA ALA A 79 -20.20 -25.70 -2.57
C ALA A 79 -19.16 -26.81 -2.47
N ALA A 80 -18.95 -27.35 -1.27
CA ALA A 80 -17.93 -28.39 -1.01
C ALA A 80 -16.53 -28.02 -1.55
N GLY A 81 -16.16 -26.73 -1.48
CA GLY A 81 -14.88 -26.22 -1.98
C GLY A 81 -14.79 -26.03 -3.49
N THR A 82 -15.88 -26.27 -4.24
CA THR A 82 -15.94 -26.12 -5.70
C THR A 82 -16.69 -24.85 -6.07
N TRP A 83 -16.12 -24.06 -6.98
CA TRP A 83 -16.74 -22.86 -7.53
C TRP A 83 -17.76 -23.17 -8.63
N HIS A 84 -18.96 -22.62 -8.50
CA HIS A 84 -20.03 -22.70 -9.49
C HIS A 84 -20.50 -21.30 -9.89
N TRP A 85 -20.36 -20.93 -11.16
CA TRP A 85 -20.94 -19.70 -11.69
C TRP A 85 -22.47 -19.80 -11.74
N THR A 86 -23.15 -18.75 -11.28
CA THR A 86 -24.61 -18.67 -11.22
C THR A 86 -25.10 -17.35 -11.79
N THR A 87 -24.45 -16.84 -12.84
CA THR A 87 -24.76 -15.54 -13.47
C THR A 87 -24.69 -15.65 -14.98
N ALA A 88 -25.59 -14.97 -15.69
CA ALA A 88 -25.52 -14.88 -17.15
C ALA A 88 -24.34 -14.02 -17.64
N ALA A 89 -23.72 -13.21 -16.77
CA ALA A 89 -22.59 -12.35 -17.12
C ALA A 89 -21.37 -13.14 -17.66
N THR A 90 -21.29 -14.45 -17.37
CA THR A 90 -20.22 -15.32 -17.88
C THR A 90 -20.29 -15.54 -19.39
N GLU A 91 -21.44 -15.36 -20.04
CA GLU A 91 -21.61 -15.60 -21.49
C GLU A 91 -20.69 -14.74 -22.36
N HIS A 92 -20.22 -13.61 -21.83
CA HIS A 92 -19.32 -12.69 -22.53
C HIS A 92 -17.83 -13.04 -22.39
N PHE A 93 -17.48 -14.09 -21.63
CA PHE A 93 -16.10 -14.45 -21.32
C PHE A 93 -15.88 -15.95 -21.53
N ALA A 94 -15.39 -16.31 -22.73
CA ALA A 94 -15.21 -17.69 -23.14
C ALA A 94 -14.06 -18.42 -22.39
N ASP A 95 -13.13 -17.69 -21.79
CA ASP A 95 -11.95 -18.19 -21.09
C ASP A 95 -12.06 -18.14 -19.56
N LEU A 96 -13.26 -17.87 -19.03
CA LEU A 96 -13.54 -17.94 -17.59
C LEU A 96 -13.23 -19.34 -17.05
N PRO A 97 -12.40 -19.46 -15.99
CA PRO A 97 -12.16 -20.74 -15.37
C PRO A 97 -13.44 -21.37 -14.85
N GLN A 98 -13.59 -22.67 -15.12
CA GLN A 98 -14.64 -23.51 -14.57
C GLN A 98 -13.99 -24.49 -13.58
N SER A 99 -14.62 -24.69 -12.42
CA SER A 99 -14.11 -25.64 -11.43
C SER A 99 -14.99 -26.89 -11.43
N SER A 100 -14.46 -28.01 -11.89
CA SER A 100 -15.07 -29.34 -11.72
C SER A 100 -14.54 -30.09 -10.50
N THR A 101 -13.49 -29.55 -9.87
CA THR A 101 -12.85 -30.03 -8.64
C THR A 101 -12.71 -28.88 -7.63
N ALA A 102 -12.20 -29.17 -6.44
CA ALA A 102 -11.93 -28.15 -5.43
C ALA A 102 -11.08 -27.01 -6.02
N THR A 103 -11.56 -25.77 -5.87
CA THR A 103 -10.94 -24.58 -6.43
C THR A 103 -9.68 -24.21 -5.64
N ALA A 104 -8.53 -24.23 -6.30
CA ALA A 104 -7.24 -23.99 -5.65
C ALA A 104 -7.01 -22.52 -5.25
N ASP A 105 -7.62 -21.57 -5.96
CA ASP A 105 -7.42 -20.13 -5.75
C ASP A 105 -8.77 -19.39 -5.78
N ILE A 106 -9.40 -19.29 -4.60
CA ILE A 106 -10.71 -18.64 -4.44
C ILE A 106 -10.60 -17.12 -4.62
N ASP A 107 -9.50 -16.51 -4.17
CA ASP A 107 -9.34 -15.05 -4.22
C ASP A 107 -9.24 -14.55 -5.66
N ARG A 108 -8.53 -15.28 -6.52
CA ARG A 108 -8.52 -15.00 -7.97
C ARG A 108 -9.89 -15.16 -8.61
N MET A 109 -10.67 -16.17 -8.22
CA MET A 109 -12.04 -16.35 -8.73
C MET A 109 -12.97 -15.21 -8.29
N VAL A 110 -12.81 -14.71 -7.06
CA VAL A 110 -13.53 -13.52 -6.58
C VAL A 110 -13.13 -12.26 -7.36
N ALA A 111 -11.85 -12.08 -7.69
CA ALA A 111 -11.41 -10.98 -8.55
C ALA A 111 -12.04 -11.05 -9.95
N TYR A 112 -12.13 -12.24 -10.55
CA TYR A 112 -12.85 -12.42 -11.80
C TYR A 112 -14.35 -12.16 -11.67
N ALA A 113 -14.97 -12.58 -10.57
CA ALA A 113 -16.39 -12.30 -10.32
C ALA A 113 -16.66 -10.80 -10.29
N SER A 114 -15.80 -10.02 -9.62
CA SER A 114 -15.88 -8.55 -9.62
C SER A 114 -15.72 -7.98 -11.03
N LEU A 115 -14.74 -8.48 -11.79
CA LEU A 115 -14.41 -7.99 -13.13
C LEU A 115 -15.57 -8.16 -14.13
N ILE A 116 -16.23 -9.32 -14.15
CA ILE A 116 -17.28 -9.62 -15.14
C ILE A 116 -18.53 -8.73 -14.98
N VAL A 117 -18.69 -8.10 -13.81
CA VAL A 117 -19.75 -7.13 -13.53
C VAL A 117 -19.23 -5.68 -13.45
N GLY A 118 -18.09 -5.39 -14.06
CA GLY A 118 -17.58 -4.01 -14.14
C GLY A 118 -16.87 -3.55 -12.86
N THR A 119 -16.13 -4.43 -12.20
CA THR A 119 -15.30 -4.17 -11.02
C THR A 119 -16.09 -3.79 -9.75
N MET A 120 -17.37 -4.18 -9.67
CA MET A 120 -18.18 -3.96 -8.47
C MET A 120 -17.59 -4.69 -7.25
N PRO A 121 -17.77 -4.16 -6.02
CA PRO A 121 -17.39 -4.85 -4.80
C PRO A 121 -18.08 -6.21 -4.69
N VAL A 122 -17.36 -7.21 -4.21
CA VAL A 122 -17.88 -8.57 -4.03
C VAL A 122 -17.76 -8.97 -2.57
N LEU A 123 -18.87 -9.48 -2.02
CA LEU A 123 -18.97 -9.98 -0.65
C LEU A 123 -19.21 -11.49 -0.64
N ARG A 124 -18.75 -12.15 0.43
CA ARG A 124 -19.00 -13.57 0.68
C ARG A 124 -20.14 -13.68 1.70
N ALA A 125 -21.19 -14.41 1.35
CA ALA A 125 -22.38 -14.56 2.18
C ALA A 125 -22.63 -16.04 2.48
N GLN A 126 -22.75 -16.41 3.75
CA GLN A 126 -23.13 -17.77 4.11
C GLN A 126 -24.60 -18.02 3.71
N GLN A 127 -24.86 -19.07 2.93
CA GLN A 127 -26.19 -19.46 2.46
C GLN A 127 -26.39 -20.96 2.72
N GLY A 128 -26.81 -21.31 3.94
CA GLY A 128 -26.95 -22.71 4.36
C GLY A 128 -25.57 -23.39 4.44
N GLU A 129 -25.38 -24.48 3.71
CA GLU A 129 -24.12 -25.24 3.63
C GLU A 129 -23.13 -24.69 2.58
N HIS A 130 -23.47 -23.58 1.93
CA HIS A 130 -22.69 -23.01 0.82
C HIS A 130 -22.32 -21.56 1.08
N VAL A 131 -21.32 -21.05 0.36
CA VAL A 131 -20.95 -19.63 0.37
C VAL A 131 -21.36 -19.01 -0.96
N ALA A 132 -22.26 -18.02 -0.92
CA ALA A 132 -22.62 -17.22 -2.08
C ALA A 132 -21.62 -16.08 -2.28
N ILE A 133 -21.30 -15.80 -3.54
CA ILE A 133 -20.47 -14.67 -3.97
C ILE A 133 -21.41 -13.62 -4.53
N VAL A 134 -21.55 -12.50 -3.81
CA VAL A 134 -22.55 -11.47 -4.09
C VAL A 134 -21.84 -10.21 -4.55
N ALA A 135 -22.09 -9.77 -5.78
CA ALA A 135 -21.70 -8.44 -6.21
C ALA A 135 -22.67 -7.40 -5.66
N VAL A 136 -22.12 -6.32 -5.10
CA VAL A 136 -22.87 -5.20 -4.55
C VAL A 136 -22.98 -4.12 -5.62
N ASP A 137 -24.20 -3.68 -5.90
CA ASP A 137 -24.49 -2.55 -6.80
C ASP A 137 -23.97 -1.25 -6.18
N PHE A 138 -22.72 -0.92 -6.50
CA PHE A 138 -22.00 0.23 -5.98
C PHE A 138 -21.13 0.85 -7.07
N HIS A 139 -21.43 2.10 -7.39
CA HIS A 139 -20.80 2.86 -8.48
C HIS A 139 -20.23 4.17 -7.91
N PRO A 140 -19.05 4.14 -7.30
CA PRO A 140 -18.46 5.35 -6.71
C PRO A 140 -17.94 6.30 -7.79
N TYR A 141 -17.88 7.58 -7.46
CA TYR A 141 -17.00 8.50 -8.17
C TYR A 141 -15.56 8.20 -7.76
N LEU A 142 -14.68 8.04 -8.75
CA LEU A 142 -13.26 7.78 -8.54
C LEU A 142 -12.44 8.99 -9.00
N ASP A 143 -11.57 9.47 -8.11
CA ASP A 143 -10.50 10.40 -8.47
C ASP A 143 -9.32 9.62 -9.05
N PHE A 144 -8.79 10.05 -10.19
CA PHE A 144 -7.75 9.32 -10.91
C PHE A 144 -6.48 9.14 -10.07
N ARG A 145 -5.97 10.24 -9.50
CA ARG A 145 -4.71 10.24 -8.73
C ARG A 145 -4.84 9.41 -7.45
N GLN A 146 -5.93 9.57 -6.69
CA GLN A 146 -6.19 8.78 -5.50
C GLN A 146 -6.33 7.29 -5.86
N THR A 147 -7.08 6.96 -6.91
CA THR A 147 -7.27 5.57 -7.35
C THR A 147 -5.96 4.93 -7.83
N LEU A 148 -5.13 5.70 -8.53
CA LEU A 148 -3.78 5.28 -8.93
C LEU A 148 -2.94 4.91 -7.70
N LEU A 149 -2.91 5.77 -6.67
CA LEU A 149 -2.17 5.53 -5.43
C LEU A 149 -2.71 4.32 -4.65
N ARG A 150 -4.05 4.14 -4.60
CA ARG A 150 -4.66 2.92 -4.03
C ARG A 150 -4.26 1.66 -4.80
N GLY A 151 -4.20 1.75 -6.12
CA GLY A 151 -3.70 0.68 -6.97
C GLY A 151 -2.25 0.29 -6.67
N LEU A 152 -1.39 1.27 -6.38
CA LEU A 152 0.01 1.02 -6.01
C LEU A 152 0.17 0.27 -4.68
N GLN A 153 -0.81 0.36 -3.76
CA GLN A 153 -0.80 -0.41 -2.51
C GLN A 153 -0.93 -1.92 -2.74
N HIS A 154 -1.32 -2.34 -3.94
CA HIS A 154 -1.40 -3.74 -4.37
C HIS A 154 -0.37 -4.10 -5.45
N SER A 155 0.60 -3.22 -5.71
CA SER A 155 1.66 -3.47 -6.69
C SER A 155 2.76 -4.35 -6.08
N SER A 156 3.20 -5.35 -6.85
CA SER A 156 4.39 -6.17 -6.54
C SER A 156 5.58 -5.71 -7.39
N ALA A 157 6.80 -6.10 -7.04
CA ALA A 157 8.00 -5.73 -7.79
C ALA A 157 7.93 -6.10 -9.29
N GLU A 158 7.30 -7.21 -9.63
CA GLU A 158 7.22 -7.74 -11.00
C GLU A 158 6.02 -7.21 -11.82
N ALA A 159 5.06 -6.55 -11.17
CA ALA A 159 3.84 -6.12 -11.86
C ALA A 159 4.04 -4.82 -12.65
N ASP A 160 3.70 -4.80 -13.95
CA ASP A 160 3.66 -3.57 -14.75
C ASP A 160 2.57 -2.62 -14.28
N GLU A 161 2.91 -1.35 -14.03
CA GLU A 161 2.00 -0.32 -13.52
C GLU A 161 1.45 0.62 -14.62
N LYS A 162 2.00 0.58 -15.83
CA LYS A 162 1.58 1.44 -16.95
C LYS A 162 0.27 0.98 -17.56
N GLY A 163 0.11 -0.32 -17.83
CA GLY A 163 -1.14 -0.90 -18.34
C GLY A 163 -2.36 -0.57 -17.47
N PRO A 164 -2.31 -0.84 -16.15
CA PRO A 164 -3.40 -0.51 -15.23
C PRO A 164 -3.70 0.99 -15.12
N ALA A 165 -2.68 1.85 -15.16
CA ALA A 165 -2.88 3.30 -15.15
C ALA A 165 -3.64 3.77 -16.41
N LEU A 166 -3.29 3.26 -17.59
CA LEU A 166 -4.00 3.54 -18.83
C LEU A 166 -5.41 2.91 -18.86
N ALA A 167 -5.59 1.74 -18.25
CA ALA A 167 -6.91 1.12 -18.08
C ALA A 167 -7.82 1.96 -17.18
N LEU A 168 -7.28 2.50 -16.08
CA LEU A 168 -7.98 3.43 -15.20
C LEU A 168 -8.37 4.73 -15.93
N ALA A 169 -7.44 5.33 -16.69
CA ALA A 169 -7.74 6.53 -17.46
C ALA A 169 -8.90 6.30 -18.46
N ARG A 170 -8.87 5.17 -19.18
CA ARG A 170 -9.97 4.78 -20.08
C ARG A 170 -11.29 4.52 -19.34
N TYR A 171 -11.24 3.95 -18.14
CA TYR A 171 -12.42 3.71 -17.31
C TYR A 171 -13.08 5.03 -16.86
N LEU A 172 -12.29 6.06 -16.61
CA LEU A 172 -12.76 7.40 -16.23
C LEU A 172 -13.01 8.33 -17.42
N ASP A 173 -12.99 7.80 -18.65
CA ASP A 173 -13.15 8.56 -19.89
C ASP A 173 -12.17 9.73 -20.02
N MET A 174 -10.92 9.52 -19.57
CA MET A 174 -9.86 10.51 -19.59
C MET A 174 -9.01 10.39 -20.85
N GLU A 175 -8.75 11.52 -21.49
CA GLU A 175 -7.71 11.60 -22.52
C GLU A 175 -6.31 11.51 -21.89
N SER A 176 -5.39 10.86 -22.59
CA SER A 176 -3.98 10.75 -22.22
C SER A 176 -3.07 11.01 -23.41
N THR A 177 -2.00 11.78 -23.20
CA THR A 177 -0.94 12.04 -24.18
C THR A 177 0.37 11.47 -23.67
N GLU A 178 1.07 10.71 -24.52
CA GLU A 178 2.34 10.09 -24.20
C GLU A 178 3.52 10.96 -24.68
N GLU A 179 4.41 11.30 -23.75
CA GLU A 179 5.67 11.99 -23.99
C GLU A 179 6.75 11.31 -23.14
N GLU A 180 7.30 10.18 -23.62
CA GLU A 180 8.19 9.33 -22.81
C GLU A 180 9.33 10.12 -22.14
N PRO A 181 9.60 9.91 -20.83
CA PRO A 181 9.02 8.88 -19.93
C PRO A 181 7.71 9.27 -19.23
N TYR A 182 7.02 10.31 -19.70
CA TYR A 182 5.83 10.87 -19.07
C TYR A 182 4.54 10.48 -19.81
N LEU A 183 3.47 10.35 -19.03
CA LEU A 183 2.09 10.28 -19.51
C LEU A 183 1.31 11.42 -18.87
N HIS A 184 0.71 12.27 -19.71
CA HIS A 184 -0.10 13.40 -19.31
C HIS A 184 -1.57 13.06 -19.44
N PHE A 185 -2.34 13.33 -18.39
CA PHE A 185 -3.76 13.06 -18.33
C PHE A 185 -4.58 14.36 -18.31
N SER A 186 -5.81 14.28 -18.83
CA SER A 186 -6.72 15.42 -18.99
C SER A 186 -7.17 16.09 -17.68
N ASP A 187 -7.03 15.42 -16.53
CA ASP A 187 -7.26 16.00 -15.20
C ASP A 187 -6.08 16.88 -14.70
N GLY A 188 -5.01 16.97 -15.49
CA GLY A 188 -3.78 17.68 -15.15
C GLY A 188 -2.73 16.80 -14.44
N THR A 189 -3.05 15.53 -14.16
CA THR A 189 -2.09 14.59 -13.59
C THR A 189 -1.05 14.20 -14.64
N THR A 190 0.22 14.21 -14.27
CA THR A 190 1.34 13.69 -15.07
C THR A 190 2.02 12.58 -14.30
N VAL A 191 2.18 11.42 -14.93
CA VAL A 191 2.83 10.26 -14.32
C VAL A 191 4.13 9.99 -15.06
N ARG A 192 5.23 9.88 -14.32
CA ARG A 192 6.53 9.45 -14.84
C ARG A 192 6.68 7.96 -14.63
N PHE A 193 7.08 7.26 -15.69
CA PHE A 193 7.37 5.83 -15.66
C PHE A 193 8.86 5.57 -15.81
N GLU A 194 9.36 4.57 -15.09
CA GLU A 194 10.69 4.02 -15.24
C GLU A 194 10.59 2.56 -15.64
N GLN A 195 11.36 2.18 -16.65
CA GLN A 195 11.42 0.80 -17.10
C GLN A 195 12.29 -0.01 -16.14
N ALA A 196 11.67 -0.87 -15.34
CA ALA A 196 12.36 -1.76 -14.40
C ALA A 196 12.87 -3.03 -15.11
N SER A 197 12.12 -3.52 -16.10
CA SER A 197 12.49 -4.64 -16.96
C SER A 197 11.81 -4.49 -18.34
N PRO A 198 12.12 -5.32 -19.36
CA PRO A 198 11.58 -5.16 -20.72
C PRO A 198 10.05 -4.99 -20.81
N GLU A 199 9.30 -5.58 -19.88
CA GLU A 199 7.82 -5.56 -19.86
C GLU A 199 7.24 -4.90 -18.60
N VAL A 200 8.09 -4.39 -17.69
CA VAL A 200 7.65 -3.86 -16.39
C VAL A 200 8.03 -2.40 -16.27
N HIS A 201 7.02 -1.54 -16.25
CA HIS A 201 7.14 -0.12 -15.96
C HIS A 201 6.66 0.16 -14.55
N LYS A 202 7.40 1.00 -13.84
CA LYS A 202 7.09 1.46 -12.49
C LYS A 202 6.87 2.97 -12.48
N ILE A 203 5.87 3.41 -11.72
CA ILE A 203 5.61 4.84 -11.51
C ILE A 203 6.69 5.43 -10.60
N SER A 204 7.59 6.24 -11.13
CA SER A 204 8.64 6.88 -10.33
C SER A 204 8.29 8.30 -9.88
N GLY A 205 7.17 8.86 -10.35
CA GLY A 205 6.69 10.15 -9.89
C GLY A 205 5.30 10.49 -10.41
N ILE A 206 4.58 11.31 -9.64
CA ILE A 206 3.24 11.80 -9.95
C ILE A 206 3.23 13.32 -9.72
N THR A 207 2.76 14.09 -10.69
CA THR A 207 2.64 15.55 -10.62
C THR A 207 1.19 15.96 -10.88
N PRO A 208 0.58 16.87 -10.10
CA PRO A 208 1.12 17.49 -8.89
C PRO A 208 1.25 16.48 -7.73
N GLY A 209 2.40 16.53 -7.05
CA GLY A 209 2.79 15.66 -5.96
C GLY A 209 4.17 16.01 -5.42
N LEU A 210 4.55 15.43 -4.29
CA LEU A 210 5.85 15.59 -3.67
C LEU A 210 6.78 14.48 -4.15
N ALA A 211 7.93 14.84 -4.75
CA ALA A 211 8.93 13.84 -5.07
C ALA A 211 9.63 13.34 -3.80
N ALA A 212 9.86 12.03 -3.67
CA ALA A 212 10.59 11.43 -2.56
C ALA A 212 11.97 12.09 -2.34
N ALA A 213 12.66 12.45 -3.42
CA ALA A 213 13.92 13.17 -3.38
C ALA A 213 13.82 14.50 -2.61
N ARG A 214 12.70 15.23 -2.69
CA ARG A 214 12.51 16.48 -1.92
C ARG A 214 12.44 16.25 -0.42
N VAL A 215 11.77 15.17 0.00
CA VAL A 215 11.70 14.77 1.42
C VAL A 215 13.09 14.40 1.94
N LEU A 216 13.85 13.66 1.14
CA LEU A 216 15.22 13.24 1.49
C LEU A 216 16.20 14.42 1.51
N GLU A 217 16.09 15.35 0.55
CA GLU A 217 16.85 16.60 0.54
C GLU A 217 16.69 17.35 1.87
N ASP A 218 15.44 17.54 2.32
CA ASP A 218 15.16 18.30 3.54
C ASP A 218 15.63 17.56 4.82
N ALA A 219 15.74 16.23 4.78
CA ALA A 219 16.15 15.39 5.91
C ALA A 219 17.65 15.05 5.97
N PHE A 220 18.39 15.22 4.88
CA PHE A 220 19.72 14.62 4.70
C PHE A 220 20.71 14.97 5.82
N TYR A 221 20.96 16.26 6.06
CA TYR A 221 21.97 16.67 7.05
C TYR A 221 21.49 16.47 8.49
N LEU A 222 20.19 16.66 8.77
CA LEU A 222 19.67 16.44 10.12
C LEU A 222 19.72 14.95 10.50
N SER A 223 19.38 14.06 9.57
CA SER A 223 19.54 12.61 9.78
C SER A 223 21.01 12.21 9.93
N THR A 224 21.90 12.82 9.14
CA THR A 224 23.36 12.63 9.26
C THR A 224 23.88 13.02 10.65
N GLU A 225 23.50 14.20 11.16
CA GLU A 225 23.91 14.66 12.50
C GLU A 225 23.39 13.72 13.59
N ASN A 226 22.12 13.31 13.51
CA ASN A 226 21.52 12.36 14.45
C ASN A 226 22.25 11.01 14.44
N GLN A 227 22.59 10.50 13.25
CA GLN A 227 23.29 9.23 13.13
C GLN A 227 24.72 9.31 13.70
N MET A 228 25.45 10.40 13.42
CA MET A 228 26.77 10.64 14.01
C MET A 228 26.69 10.74 15.54
N PHE A 229 25.69 11.46 16.06
CA PHE A 229 25.48 11.61 17.49
C PHE A 229 25.18 10.27 18.16
N PHE A 230 24.29 9.46 17.57
CA PHE A 230 23.95 8.13 18.09
C PHE A 230 25.16 7.21 18.11
N GLN A 231 25.89 7.10 17.00
CA GLN A 231 27.07 6.24 16.90
C GLN A 231 28.21 6.69 17.80
N GLY A 232 28.41 8.01 17.95
CA GLY A 232 29.45 8.57 18.79
C GLY A 232 29.17 8.43 20.29
N SER A 233 27.91 8.60 20.70
CA SER A 233 27.50 8.57 22.12
C SER A 233 27.21 7.15 22.61
N PHE A 234 26.75 6.26 21.72
CA PHE A 234 26.35 4.90 22.04
C PHE A 234 27.06 3.91 21.10
N PRO A 235 28.40 3.79 21.18
CA PRO A 235 29.15 2.88 20.33
C PRO A 235 28.76 1.42 20.59
N ASP A 236 28.72 0.64 19.51
CA ASP A 236 28.34 -0.79 19.49
C ASP A 236 26.94 -1.05 20.09
N ALA A 237 26.03 -0.08 19.98
CA ALA A 237 24.67 -0.23 20.51
C ALA A 237 23.90 -1.35 19.81
N THR A 238 23.28 -2.22 20.60
CA THR A 238 22.32 -3.24 20.13
C THR A 238 20.91 -2.83 20.53
N VAL A 239 19.94 -3.16 19.68
CA VAL A 239 18.54 -2.78 19.86
C VAL A 239 17.67 -4.02 19.92
N GLU A 240 16.92 -4.16 21.00
CA GLU A 240 15.92 -5.21 21.20
C GLU A 240 14.53 -4.57 21.27
N LEU A 241 13.69 -4.85 20.28
CA LEU A 241 12.34 -4.29 20.17
C LEU A 241 11.29 -5.16 20.86
N ASP A 242 10.43 -4.54 21.66
CA ASP A 242 9.15 -5.09 22.12
C ASP A 242 8.04 -4.50 21.23
N VAL A 243 7.58 -5.31 20.26
CA VAL A 243 6.61 -4.90 19.23
C VAL A 243 5.23 -4.57 19.82
N ASP A 244 4.86 -5.22 20.93
CA ASP A 244 3.56 -5.07 21.58
C ASP A 244 3.49 -3.83 22.45
N LYS A 245 4.64 -3.37 22.98
CA LYS A 245 4.73 -2.16 23.81
C LYS A 245 5.18 -0.91 23.07
N ALA A 246 5.63 -1.04 21.82
CA ALA A 246 6.27 0.06 21.07
C ALA A 246 7.47 0.66 21.82
N THR A 247 8.25 -0.20 22.47
CA THR A 247 9.45 0.20 23.22
C THR A 247 10.64 -0.63 22.78
N ALA A 248 11.83 -0.04 22.76
CA ALA A 248 13.06 -0.75 22.52
C ALA A 248 14.04 -0.58 23.69
N THR A 249 14.73 -1.67 23.99
CA THR A 249 15.92 -1.67 24.83
C THR A 249 17.13 -1.39 23.94
N VAL A 250 17.88 -0.34 24.27
CA VAL A 250 19.14 0.00 23.60
C VAL A 250 20.28 -0.27 24.58
N SER A 251 21.08 -1.29 24.28
CA SER A 251 22.21 -1.74 25.10
C SER A 251 23.51 -1.32 24.47
N TYR A 252 24.42 -0.70 25.23
CA TYR A 252 25.70 -0.20 24.76
C TYR A 252 26.78 -0.38 25.84
N ARG A 253 28.05 -0.15 25.52
CA ARG A 253 29.17 -0.42 26.46
C ARG A 253 29.03 0.28 27.83
N GLY A 254 28.36 1.42 27.88
CA GLY A 254 28.19 2.24 29.08
C GLY A 254 26.90 2.00 29.87
N GLY A 255 26.02 1.10 29.41
CA GLY A 255 24.74 0.83 30.07
C GLY A 255 23.63 0.47 29.09
N GLN A 256 22.40 0.68 29.55
CA GLN A 256 21.19 0.40 28.79
C GLN A 256 20.22 1.55 28.98
N MET A 257 19.46 1.86 27.93
CA MET A 257 18.32 2.78 28.00
C MET A 257 17.08 2.14 27.37
N THR A 258 15.92 2.67 27.75
CA THR A 258 14.65 2.35 27.10
C THR A 258 14.23 3.54 26.25
N ALA A 259 13.85 3.27 25.01
CA ALA A 259 13.33 4.25 24.07
C ALA A 259 11.92 3.86 23.62
N ASN A 260 11.11 4.85 23.26
CA ASN A 260 9.95 4.59 22.41
C ASN A 260 10.45 4.14 21.05
N ALA A 261 9.76 3.20 20.42
CA ALA A 261 10.20 2.61 19.16
C ALA A 261 9.04 2.52 18.17
N VAL A 262 9.30 2.99 16.96
CA VAL A 262 8.41 2.82 15.81
C VAL A 262 9.08 1.91 14.80
N LEU A 263 8.52 0.73 14.58
CA LEU A 263 8.95 -0.15 13.51
C LEU A 263 8.42 0.41 12.18
N ILE A 264 9.32 0.81 11.29
CA ILE A 264 8.93 1.42 10.01
C ILE A 264 9.00 0.43 8.86
N ALA A 265 9.89 -0.56 8.91
CA ALA A 265 10.04 -1.54 7.84
C ALA A 265 10.72 -2.83 8.32
N THR A 266 10.60 -3.86 7.51
CA THR A 266 11.33 -5.13 7.65
C THR A 266 12.10 -5.46 6.39
N ILE A 267 13.18 -6.20 6.54
CA ILE A 267 13.98 -6.73 5.43
C ILE A 267 14.06 -8.26 5.58
N SER A 268 13.71 -8.96 4.52
CA SER A 268 13.81 -10.42 4.37
C SER A 268 14.00 -10.77 2.91
N ASP A 269 14.85 -11.76 2.60
CA ASP A 269 14.99 -12.34 1.26
C ASP A 269 15.14 -11.32 0.10
N GLU A 270 16.03 -10.34 0.27
CA GLU A 270 16.27 -9.23 -0.69
C GLU A 270 15.05 -8.33 -0.97
N GLU A 271 14.05 -8.35 -0.09
CA GLU A 271 12.86 -7.51 -0.14
C GLU A 271 12.82 -6.56 1.05
N PHE A 272 12.48 -5.30 0.76
CA PHE A 272 12.13 -4.28 1.73
C PHE A 272 10.60 -4.19 1.82
N THR A 273 10.04 -4.34 3.01
CA THR A 273 8.60 -4.23 3.25
C THR A 273 8.33 -3.15 4.28
N TRP A 274 7.45 -2.19 3.98
CA TRP A 274 7.02 -1.23 4.99
C TRP A 274 6.21 -1.95 6.08
N ALA A 275 6.41 -1.55 7.33
CA ALA A 275 5.74 -2.21 8.47
C ALA A 275 4.21 -2.08 8.43
N TRP A 276 3.67 -1.04 7.79
CA TRP A 276 2.22 -0.89 7.57
C TRP A 276 1.65 -1.95 6.62
N ALA A 277 2.50 -2.55 5.77
CA ALA A 277 2.11 -3.55 4.79
C ALA A 277 2.35 -4.99 5.28
N ASP A 278 3.16 -5.18 6.32
CA ASP A 278 3.44 -6.51 6.87
C ASP A 278 2.20 -7.07 7.62
N PRO A 279 1.60 -8.19 7.15
CA PRO A 279 0.38 -8.73 7.76
C PRO A 279 0.56 -9.19 9.21
N GLN A 280 1.78 -9.54 9.63
CA GLN A 280 2.07 -10.01 10.99
C GLN A 280 2.36 -8.85 11.95
N LEU A 281 2.76 -7.69 11.42
CA LEU A 281 3.26 -6.57 12.23
C LEU A 281 2.38 -5.33 12.18
N LYS A 282 1.62 -5.09 11.10
CA LYS A 282 0.88 -3.83 10.88
C LYS A 282 -0.06 -3.42 12.03
N ASP A 283 -0.59 -4.39 12.77
CA ASP A 283 -1.54 -4.18 13.86
C ASP A 283 -0.86 -4.11 15.26
N THR A 284 0.45 -4.32 15.32
CA THR A 284 1.25 -4.18 16.56
C THR A 284 1.38 -2.72 17.00
N ALA A 285 1.66 -2.49 18.28
CA ALA A 285 1.85 -1.15 18.80
C ALA A 285 3.02 -0.42 18.13
N ALA A 286 4.13 -1.12 17.87
CA ALA A 286 5.33 -0.55 17.26
C ALA A 286 5.14 -0.16 15.80
N ALA A 287 4.30 -0.87 15.03
CA ALA A 287 4.08 -0.58 13.61
C ALA A 287 2.93 0.42 13.35
N ARG A 288 2.07 0.69 14.34
CA ARG A 288 0.88 1.54 14.16
C ARG A 288 1.18 2.89 13.52
N LEU A 289 2.27 3.55 13.94
CA LEU A 289 2.67 4.84 13.37
C LEU A 289 3.22 4.74 11.95
N ALA A 290 3.69 3.58 11.50
CA ALA A 290 4.10 3.38 10.11
C ALA A 290 2.92 3.53 9.13
N GLY A 291 1.67 3.35 9.58
CA GLY A 291 0.48 3.66 8.78
C GLY A 291 0.41 5.12 8.31
N ASN A 292 1.03 6.05 9.06
CA ASN A 292 1.12 7.45 8.64
C ASN A 292 2.03 7.64 7.41
N LEU A 293 2.96 6.72 7.15
CA LEU A 293 3.81 6.76 5.95
C LEU A 293 2.97 6.51 4.70
N ALA A 294 2.14 5.46 4.71
CA ALA A 294 1.22 5.17 3.61
C ALA A 294 0.23 6.32 3.39
N ARG A 295 -0.32 6.86 4.50
CA ARG A 295 -1.23 8.02 4.44
C ARG A 295 -0.55 9.24 3.83
N PHE A 296 0.65 9.59 4.29
CA PHE A 296 1.43 10.68 3.71
C PHE A 296 1.71 10.44 2.21
N GLY A 297 2.06 9.21 1.83
CA GLY A 297 2.25 8.84 0.44
C GLY A 297 1.00 9.01 -0.43
N ILE A 298 -0.19 8.78 0.13
CA ILE A 298 -1.48 9.02 -0.55
C ILE A 298 -1.79 10.52 -0.64
N ASP A 299 -1.62 11.24 0.45
CA ASP A 299 -1.98 12.67 0.56
C ASP A 299 -1.03 13.54 -0.31
N GLU A 300 0.26 13.21 -0.33
CA GLU A 300 1.31 13.94 -1.05
C GLU A 300 1.72 13.29 -2.38
N ALA A 301 1.06 12.20 -2.78
CA ALA A 301 1.35 11.45 -4.00
C ALA A 301 2.83 11.00 -4.15
N VAL A 302 3.35 10.32 -3.13
CA VAL A 302 4.70 9.74 -3.07
C VAL A 302 4.64 8.21 -3.31
N PRO A 303 4.93 7.71 -4.53
CA PRO A 303 4.76 6.29 -4.88
C PRO A 303 5.52 5.30 -3.98
N GLU A 304 6.72 5.68 -3.53
CA GLU A 304 7.61 4.82 -2.73
C GLU A 304 7.05 4.51 -1.34
N LEU A 305 6.20 5.38 -0.79
CA LEU A 305 5.60 5.21 0.53
C LEU A 305 4.30 4.39 0.50
N VAL A 306 3.66 4.30 -0.67
CA VAL A 306 2.41 3.55 -0.85
C VAL A 306 2.61 2.15 -1.40
N ARG A 307 3.76 1.85 -2.02
CA ARG A 307 4.09 0.47 -2.42
C ARG A 307 4.42 -0.36 -1.19
N PRO A 308 3.79 -1.52 -0.97
CA PRO A 308 4.01 -2.33 0.22
C PRO A 308 5.42 -2.93 0.28
N HIS A 309 5.88 -3.42 -0.87
CA HIS A 309 7.13 -4.17 -1.04
C HIS A 309 7.97 -3.55 -2.15
N LEU A 310 9.28 -3.43 -1.93
CA LEU A 310 10.25 -2.96 -2.91
C LEU A 310 11.50 -3.84 -2.89
N PRO A 311 12.21 -4.00 -4.02
CA PRO A 311 13.52 -4.64 -4.03
C PRO A 311 14.48 -3.94 -3.06
N LEU A 312 15.22 -4.70 -2.25
CA LEU A 312 16.11 -4.16 -1.22
C LEU A 312 17.19 -3.25 -1.81
N GLU A 313 17.73 -3.59 -2.98
CA GLU A 313 18.72 -2.78 -3.68
C GLU A 313 18.18 -1.40 -4.09
N LEU A 314 16.92 -1.35 -4.53
CA LEU A 314 16.25 -0.07 -4.80
C LEU A 314 16.05 0.71 -3.50
N ALA A 315 15.59 0.04 -2.44
CA ALA A 315 15.37 0.66 -1.14
C ALA A 315 16.66 1.28 -0.56
N ARG A 316 17.79 0.58 -0.71
CA ARG A 316 19.13 1.06 -0.33
C ARG A 316 19.59 2.21 -1.20
N GLY A 317 19.49 2.07 -2.53
CA GLY A 317 19.94 3.08 -3.49
C GLY A 317 19.22 4.42 -3.33
N HIS A 318 17.93 4.39 -2.99
CA HIS A 318 17.10 5.57 -2.78
C HIS A 318 16.98 5.98 -1.30
N GLN A 319 17.69 5.26 -0.40
CA GLN A 319 17.66 5.53 1.04
C GLN A 319 16.24 5.58 1.64
N LEU A 320 15.31 4.74 1.17
CA LEU A 320 13.89 4.80 1.52
C LEU A 320 13.57 4.87 3.02
N PRO A 321 14.28 4.16 3.92
CA PRO A 321 14.04 4.29 5.36
C PRO A 321 14.13 5.73 5.87
N HIS A 322 14.93 6.59 5.22
CA HIS A 322 15.13 7.98 5.63
C HIS A 322 13.94 8.88 5.30
N LEU A 323 13.03 8.45 4.41
CA LEU A 323 11.76 9.16 4.17
C LEU A 323 10.91 9.22 5.45
N ALA A 324 11.00 8.18 6.29
CA ALA A 324 10.20 8.10 7.51
C ALA A 324 10.62 9.12 8.58
N LEU A 325 11.87 9.58 8.57
CA LEU A 325 12.42 10.47 9.60
C LEU A 325 11.68 11.81 9.68
N PRO A 326 11.59 12.62 8.60
CA PRO A 326 10.88 13.89 8.64
C PRO A 326 9.35 13.72 8.73
N ILE A 327 8.79 12.62 8.20
CA ILE A 327 7.35 12.37 8.21
C ILE A 327 6.86 12.03 9.62
N LEU A 328 7.61 11.21 10.35
CA LEU A 328 7.28 10.80 11.72
C LEU A 328 7.90 11.70 12.79
N GLY A 329 8.86 12.55 12.42
CA GLY A 329 9.56 13.45 13.34
C GLY A 329 10.51 12.76 14.31
N ILE A 330 10.89 11.51 14.04
CA ILE A 330 11.82 10.71 14.86
C ILE A 330 13.08 10.45 14.05
N TRP A 331 14.24 10.82 14.58
CA TRP A 331 15.45 10.99 13.77
C TRP A 331 16.54 9.93 13.98
N THR A 332 16.43 9.08 15.00
CA THR A 332 17.39 7.99 15.25
C THR A 332 16.90 6.71 14.60
N LEU A 333 17.56 6.28 13.51
CA LEU A 333 17.27 5.03 12.81
C LEU A 333 18.23 3.93 13.27
N ALA A 334 17.70 2.77 13.65
CA ALA A 334 18.49 1.61 14.01
C ALA A 334 17.93 0.32 13.40
N GLY A 335 18.81 -0.68 13.27
CA GLY A 335 18.42 -2.06 12.95
C GLY A 335 18.18 -2.87 14.22
N THR A 336 17.21 -3.78 14.18
CA THR A 336 16.96 -4.79 15.21
C THR A 336 16.71 -6.14 14.56
N THR A 337 16.89 -7.23 15.29
CA THR A 337 16.50 -8.57 14.85
C THR A 337 15.16 -8.93 15.47
N LEU A 338 14.18 -9.22 14.63
CA LEU A 338 12.85 -9.64 15.07
C LEU A 338 12.85 -11.10 15.52
N ALA A 339 11.79 -11.53 16.23
CA ALA A 339 11.67 -12.89 16.75
C ALA A 339 11.69 -13.98 15.66
N ASP A 340 11.27 -13.64 14.45
CA ASP A 340 11.29 -14.49 13.26
C ASP A 340 12.62 -14.39 12.45
N ALA A 341 13.64 -13.79 13.05
CA ALA A 341 14.97 -13.55 12.50
C ALA A 341 15.05 -12.53 11.34
N ARG A 342 13.95 -11.88 10.96
CA ARG A 342 13.99 -10.77 9.99
C ARG A 342 14.67 -9.54 10.59
N VAL A 343 15.23 -8.70 9.73
CA VAL A 343 15.79 -7.41 10.15
C VAL A 343 14.66 -6.39 10.22
N GLY A 344 14.41 -5.83 11.39
CA GLY A 344 13.53 -4.69 11.59
C GLY A 344 14.29 -3.38 11.51
N LEU A 345 13.70 -2.38 10.88
CA LEU A 345 14.19 -0.99 10.88
C LEU A 345 13.29 -0.16 11.79
N VAL A 346 13.88 0.39 12.85
CA VAL A 346 13.16 1.09 13.92
C VAL A 346 13.63 2.52 14.06
N LEU A 347 12.67 3.42 14.29
CA LEU A 347 12.94 4.77 14.74
C LEU A 347 12.86 4.81 16.27
N LEU A 348 13.88 5.36 16.90
CA LEU A 348 14.03 5.40 18.35
C LEU A 348 13.87 6.82 18.87
N ASP A 349 13.07 6.98 19.92
CA ASP A 349 12.89 8.25 20.60
C ASP A 349 13.11 8.10 22.11
N ALA A 350 14.12 8.80 22.62
CA ALA A 350 14.44 8.93 24.03
C ALA A 350 15.17 10.26 24.27
N PRO A 351 15.06 10.88 25.45
CA PRO A 351 15.75 12.14 25.75
C PRO A 351 17.27 12.10 25.54
N GLN A 352 17.89 10.93 25.71
CA GLN A 352 19.33 10.71 25.52
C GLN A 352 19.74 10.69 24.05
N LEU A 353 18.79 10.49 23.13
CA LEU A 353 19.01 10.44 21.69
C LEU A 353 18.80 11.81 21.03
N HIS A 354 18.22 12.77 21.75
CA HIS A 354 17.99 14.11 21.22
C HIS A 354 19.30 14.87 21.05
N LEU A 355 19.46 15.48 19.88
CA LEU A 355 20.64 16.29 19.58
C LEU A 355 20.79 17.43 20.60
N PRO A 356 22.01 17.65 21.12
CA PRO A 356 22.29 18.85 21.90
C PRO A 356 22.19 20.11 21.03
N GLN A 357 22.35 21.27 21.66
CA GLN A 357 22.46 22.54 20.93
C GLN A 357 23.60 22.46 19.89
N PRO A 358 23.40 23.01 18.68
CA PRO A 358 24.40 22.92 17.62
C PRO A 358 25.69 23.61 18.05
N THR A 359 26.83 22.99 17.72
CA THR A 359 28.15 23.57 17.91
C THR A 359 28.84 23.76 16.57
N PRO A 360 29.74 24.75 16.41
CA PRO A 360 30.44 24.95 15.14
C PRO A 360 31.13 23.68 14.62
N ALA A 361 31.76 22.91 15.51
CA ALA A 361 32.45 21.67 15.16
C ALA A 361 31.49 20.57 14.69
N ALA A 362 30.34 20.38 15.36
CA ALA A 362 29.34 19.38 14.95
C ALA A 362 28.67 19.77 13.62
N THR A 363 28.37 21.06 13.44
CA THR A 363 27.85 21.61 12.20
C THR A 363 28.83 21.42 11.05
N GLU A 364 30.10 21.80 11.22
CA GLU A 364 31.13 21.62 10.20
C GLU A 364 31.31 20.14 9.83
N ALA A 365 31.38 19.25 10.82
CA ALA A 365 31.50 17.81 10.60
C ALA A 365 30.30 17.23 9.83
N THR A 366 29.08 17.68 10.16
CA THR A 366 27.84 17.25 9.48
C THR A 366 27.84 17.72 8.03
N LEU A 367 28.16 19.00 7.78
CA LEU A 367 28.14 19.60 6.44
C LEU A 367 29.29 19.13 5.54
N ALA A 368 30.36 18.60 6.12
CA ALA A 368 31.46 17.97 5.41
C ALA A 368 31.06 16.63 4.75
N VAL A 369 29.95 16.01 5.16
CA VAL A 369 29.43 14.81 4.51
C VAL A 369 28.88 15.15 3.13
N PRO A 370 29.43 14.57 2.05
CA PRO A 370 28.93 14.84 0.71
C PRO A 370 27.57 14.15 0.51
N PRO A 371 26.52 14.91 0.10
CA PRO A 371 25.26 14.29 -0.28
C PRO A 371 25.42 13.47 -1.56
N PRO A 372 24.62 12.40 -1.75
CA PRO A 372 24.49 11.72 -3.02
C PRO A 372 24.20 12.69 -4.18
N SER A 373 24.62 12.34 -5.40
CA SER A 373 24.52 13.22 -6.57
C SER A 373 23.09 13.60 -6.96
N TRP A 374 22.09 12.82 -6.55
CA TRP A 374 20.68 13.08 -6.80
C TRP A 374 20.01 13.96 -5.72
N ILE A 375 20.72 14.30 -4.63
CA ILE A 375 20.26 15.25 -3.62
C ILE A 375 20.76 16.65 -3.96
N ASN A 376 19.86 17.63 -3.98
CA ASN A 376 20.24 19.03 -4.05
C ASN A 376 20.90 19.49 -2.74
N ALA A 377 22.23 19.65 -2.77
CA ALA A 377 23.03 20.03 -1.62
C ALA A 377 22.66 21.40 -1.02
N ASP A 378 22.31 22.39 -1.85
CA ASP A 378 21.99 23.74 -1.37
C ASP A 378 20.66 23.76 -0.62
N ARG A 379 19.68 22.99 -1.11
CA ARG A 379 18.41 22.80 -0.41
C ARG A 379 18.61 22.06 0.91
N ALA A 380 19.37 20.97 0.89
CA ALA A 380 19.66 20.20 2.10
C ALA A 380 20.33 21.08 3.18
N ARG A 381 21.26 21.95 2.77
CA ARG A 381 21.88 22.94 3.66
C ARG A 381 20.85 23.91 4.23
N ALA A 382 20.03 24.52 3.38
CA ALA A 382 19.01 25.48 3.82
C ALA A 382 18.01 24.85 4.81
N ALA A 383 17.55 23.62 4.54
CA ALA A 383 16.66 22.88 5.42
C ALA A 383 17.31 22.62 6.78
N TYR A 384 18.56 22.14 6.80
CA TYR A 384 19.32 21.93 8.03
C TYR A 384 19.49 23.20 8.86
N GLY A 385 19.85 24.32 8.22
CA GLY A 385 19.91 25.63 8.86
C GLY A 385 18.60 26.02 9.53
N SER A 386 17.48 25.81 8.84
CA SER A 386 16.14 26.08 9.38
C SER A 386 15.79 25.17 10.57
N PHE A 387 16.16 23.88 10.53
CA PHE A 387 15.87 22.94 11.62
C PHE A 387 16.71 23.23 12.87
N ARG A 388 17.98 23.57 12.69
CA ARG A 388 18.93 23.76 13.80
C ARG A 388 19.04 25.21 14.26
N GLY A 389 18.41 26.15 13.55
CA GLY A 389 18.47 27.58 13.86
C GLY A 389 19.87 28.17 13.65
N VAL A 390 20.58 27.71 12.61
CA VAL A 390 21.92 28.17 12.24
C VAL A 390 21.87 28.86 10.89
N GLU A 391 22.60 29.97 10.75
CA GLU A 391 22.81 30.63 9.46
C GLU A 391 23.75 29.77 8.59
N MET A 392 23.37 29.56 7.33
CA MET A 392 23.99 28.61 6.40
C MET A 392 24.70 29.30 5.24
#